data_AF-A0A536VPS3-F1
#
_entry.id   AF-A0A536VPS3-F1
#
_cell.length_a   1.000
_cell.length_b   1.000
_cell.length_c   1.000
_cell.angle_alpha   90.00
_cell.angle_beta   90.00
_cell.angle_gamma   90.00
#
_symmetry.space_group_name_H-M   'P 1'
#
loop_
_entity.id
_entity.type
_entity.pdbx_description
1 polymer ?
#
loop_
_entity_poly.entity_id
_entity_poly.type
_entity_poly.pdbx_seq_one_letter_code
_entity_poly.pdbx_strand_id
1 'polypeptide(L)'
;MLSATSLLLRAELSSQNNLLQYFGGGYEIATIIGDKFAKVGGIAFVFWMAHGTDGEVVLSGPWLVLKQDYADDFLLLRVLRMRPGNVSTDLPLIDEDRHVVAPFGSTVDAERANSISWPGMEATFTCHVVLVHSPTDITVFNRIDYSESRTPKSISFSLEDRHISFAVNRQFADELTQSVRAG
;
A
#
# COMPACT_ATOMS: atom_id res chain seq x y z
N MET A 1 8.26 -14.28 -4.13
CA MET A 1 9.10 -13.06 -4.23
C MET A 1 8.42 -11.83 -3.62
N LEU A 2 7.14 -11.56 -3.88
CA LEU A 2 6.37 -10.54 -3.09
C LEU A 2 6.34 -10.84 -1.58
N SER A 3 6.43 -12.11 -1.20
CA SER A 3 6.64 -12.57 0.18
C SER A 3 7.95 -12.06 0.81
N ALA A 4 9.02 -11.88 0.03
CA ALA A 4 10.30 -11.35 0.53
C ALA A 4 10.22 -9.84 0.78
N THR A 5 9.54 -9.09 -0.08
CA THR A 5 9.23 -7.67 0.16
C THR A 5 8.33 -7.51 1.39
N SER A 6 7.33 -8.37 1.55
CA SER A 6 6.49 -8.42 2.74
C SER A 6 7.31 -8.72 4.01
N LEU A 7 8.33 -9.58 3.93
CA LEU A 7 9.25 -9.85 5.04
C LEU A 7 10.16 -8.67 5.37
N LEU A 8 10.69 -7.97 4.36
CA LEU A 8 11.50 -6.76 4.55
C LEU A 8 10.66 -5.63 5.12
N LEU A 9 9.45 -5.42 4.58
CA LEU A 9 8.46 -4.48 5.11
C LEU A 9 8.06 -4.85 6.55
N ARG A 10 7.92 -6.14 6.87
CA ARG A 10 7.67 -6.60 8.24
C ARG A 10 8.84 -6.27 9.17
N ALA A 11 10.07 -6.52 8.77
CA ALA A 11 11.26 -6.18 9.55
C ALA A 11 11.33 -4.67 9.79
N GLU A 12 11.03 -3.89 8.77
CA GLU A 12 10.97 -2.44 8.81
C GLU A 12 9.87 -1.95 9.76
N LEU A 13 8.61 -2.36 9.56
CA LEU A 13 7.47 -2.03 10.42
C LEU A 13 7.67 -2.46 11.89
N SER A 14 8.34 -3.60 12.13
CA SER A 14 8.61 -4.09 13.49
C SER A 14 9.55 -3.20 14.30
N SER A 15 10.30 -2.30 13.65
CA SER A 15 11.25 -1.39 14.31
C SER A 15 10.61 -0.11 14.87
N GLN A 16 9.29 0.10 14.69
CA GLN A 16 8.47 1.23 15.19
C GLN A 16 8.96 2.66 14.90
N ASN A 17 10.05 2.84 14.15
CA ASN A 17 10.56 4.13 13.74
C ASN A 17 9.82 4.63 12.48
N ASN A 18 8.74 5.41 12.67
CA ASN A 18 8.27 6.44 11.72
C ASN A 18 8.15 6.01 10.23
N LEU A 19 6.93 5.87 9.70
CA LEU A 19 6.69 5.57 8.27
C LEU A 19 7.34 6.49 7.23
N LEU A 20 7.71 7.73 7.58
CA LEU A 20 8.51 8.62 6.72
C LEU A 20 9.99 8.19 6.63
N GLN A 21 10.50 7.36 7.54
CA GLN A 21 11.84 6.74 7.45
C GLN A 21 11.83 5.43 6.64
N TYR A 22 10.67 4.80 6.42
CA TYR A 22 10.56 3.45 5.84
C TYR A 22 10.48 3.34 4.31
N PHE A 23 10.46 4.46 3.60
CA PHE A 23 10.44 4.46 2.13
C PHE A 23 11.59 5.28 1.54
N GLY A 24 12.55 5.70 2.37
CA GLY A 24 13.68 6.55 1.96
C GLY A 24 14.63 5.90 0.93
N GLY A 25 14.52 4.58 0.72
CA GLY A 25 15.30 3.86 -0.29
C GLY A 25 14.55 3.55 -1.59
N GLY A 26 13.21 3.61 -1.62
CA GLY A 26 12.42 3.19 -2.78
C GLY A 26 12.84 1.81 -3.31
N TYR A 27 12.43 0.73 -2.64
CA TYR A 27 12.88 -0.60 -3.04
C TYR A 27 12.31 -0.99 -4.41
N GLU A 28 13.20 -1.12 -5.39
CA GLU A 28 12.84 -1.71 -6.66
C GLU A 28 12.58 -3.20 -6.48
N ILE A 29 11.39 -3.65 -6.87
CA ILE A 29 11.10 -5.08 -6.94
C ILE A 29 11.40 -5.50 -8.36
N ALA A 30 12.44 -6.28 -8.54
CA ALA A 30 12.73 -6.92 -9.81
C ALA A 30 12.64 -8.44 -9.65
N THR A 31 12.00 -9.10 -10.61
CA THR A 31 11.83 -10.55 -10.65
C THR A 31 12.06 -11.04 -12.07
N ILE A 32 12.23 -12.35 -12.21
CA ILE A 32 12.13 -12.98 -13.53
C ILE A 32 10.65 -13.06 -13.91
N ILE A 33 10.28 -12.43 -15.03
CA ILE A 33 8.96 -12.52 -15.65
C ILE A 33 9.17 -13.17 -17.03
N GLY A 34 8.74 -14.43 -17.17
CA GLY A 34 9.08 -15.23 -18.34
C GLY A 34 10.58 -15.57 -18.36
N ASP A 35 11.28 -15.15 -19.42
CA ASP A 35 12.73 -15.32 -19.62
C ASP A 35 13.53 -14.04 -19.34
N LYS A 36 12.89 -12.97 -18.85
CA LYS A 36 13.52 -11.67 -18.65
C LYS A 36 13.51 -11.26 -17.18
N PHE A 37 14.60 -10.62 -16.77
CA PHE A 37 14.63 -9.87 -15.52
C PHE A 37 13.91 -8.53 -15.72
N ALA A 38 12.84 -8.30 -14.98
CA ALA A 38 11.97 -7.14 -15.15
C ALA A 38 11.56 -6.54 -13.81
N LYS A 39 11.43 -5.21 -13.79
CA LYS A 39 10.86 -4.46 -12.66
C LYS A 39 9.36 -4.77 -12.56
N VAL A 40 8.87 -4.99 -11.35
CA VAL A 40 7.45 -5.22 -11.07
C VAL A 40 6.81 -3.87 -10.76
N GLY A 41 6.20 -3.27 -11.78
CA GLY A 41 5.33 -2.10 -11.62
C GLY A 41 3.91 -2.49 -11.17
N GLY A 42 3.04 -1.49 -11.02
CA GLY A 42 1.63 -1.77 -10.76
C GLY A 42 1.32 -2.41 -9.39
N ILE A 43 2.09 -2.13 -8.34
CA ILE A 43 1.85 -2.69 -6.99
C ILE A 43 1.21 -1.63 -6.09
N ALA A 44 0.13 -1.97 -5.40
CA ALA A 44 -0.44 -1.16 -4.33
C ALA A 44 -0.31 -1.88 -2.99
N PHE A 45 0.28 -1.23 -1.99
CA PHE A 45 0.26 -1.68 -0.61
C PHE A 45 -0.89 -0.98 0.13
N VAL A 46 -1.72 -1.74 0.81
CA VAL A 46 -2.86 -1.24 1.59
C VAL A 46 -2.63 -1.63 3.04
N PHE A 47 -2.43 -0.64 3.90
CA PHE A 47 -2.09 -0.85 5.29
C PHE A 47 -3.32 -0.75 6.19
N TRP A 48 -3.42 -1.71 7.10
CA TRP A 48 -4.50 -1.87 8.07
C TRP A 48 -3.89 -1.97 9.47
N MET A 49 -4.69 -1.66 10.47
CA MET A 49 -4.40 -2.02 11.85
C MET A 49 -5.44 -3.03 12.31
N ALA A 50 -5.04 -3.94 13.18
CA ALA A 50 -5.94 -4.82 13.88
C ALA A 50 -5.58 -4.82 15.36
N HIS A 51 -6.59 -4.83 16.23
CA HIS A 51 -6.40 -4.98 17.66
C HIS A 51 -6.97 -6.33 18.10
N GLY A 52 -6.13 -7.17 18.71
CA GLY A 52 -6.53 -8.44 19.29
C GLY A 52 -6.75 -8.30 20.79
N THR A 53 -7.94 -8.65 21.27
CA THR A 53 -8.28 -8.72 22.71
C THR A 53 -9.10 -9.98 22.97
N ASP A 54 -8.64 -10.85 23.87
CA ASP A 54 -9.40 -12.00 24.40
C ASP A 54 -10.15 -12.86 23.35
N GLY A 55 -9.46 -13.18 22.23
CA GLY A 55 -10.00 -14.02 21.16
C GLY A 55 -10.83 -13.26 20.10
N GLU A 56 -11.04 -11.96 20.28
CA GLU A 56 -11.60 -11.08 19.27
C GLU A 56 -10.51 -10.30 18.55
N VAL A 57 -10.68 -10.12 17.24
CA VAL A 57 -9.87 -9.20 16.43
C VAL A 57 -10.79 -8.16 15.82
N VAL A 58 -10.46 -6.90 16.06
CA VAL A 58 -11.10 -5.75 15.43
C VAL A 58 -10.15 -5.20 14.37
N LEU A 59 -10.52 -5.35 13.11
CA LEU A 59 -9.82 -4.78 11.97
C LEU A 59 -10.25 -3.31 11.80
N SER A 60 -9.29 -2.41 11.65
CA SER A 60 -9.55 -1.02 11.30
C SER A 60 -9.98 -0.89 9.83
N GLY A 61 -10.43 0.30 9.42
CA GLY A 61 -10.35 0.67 8.00
C GLY A 61 -8.89 0.78 7.54
N PRO A 62 -8.60 0.72 6.24
CA PRO A 62 -7.26 1.00 5.76
C PRO A 62 -6.92 2.47 6.09
N TRP A 63 -5.69 2.70 6.53
CA TRP A 63 -5.24 4.02 7.00
C TRP A 63 -4.15 4.61 6.09
N LEU A 64 -3.52 3.78 5.25
CA LEU A 64 -2.51 4.18 4.28
C LEU A 64 -2.56 3.29 3.04
N VAL A 65 -2.42 3.90 1.87
CA VAL A 65 -2.17 3.19 0.62
C VAL A 65 -0.92 3.75 -0.01
N LEU A 66 0.01 2.87 -0.39
CA LEU A 66 1.20 3.22 -1.16
C LEU A 66 1.12 2.52 -2.52
N LYS A 67 0.96 3.30 -3.58
CA LYS A 67 1.06 2.81 -4.95
C LYS A 67 2.49 3.00 -5.45
N GLN A 68 3.08 1.90 -5.89
CA GLN A 68 4.37 1.84 -6.55
C GLN A 68 4.16 1.61 -8.05
N ASP A 69 4.79 2.43 -8.87
CA ASP A 69 4.86 2.22 -10.31
C ASP A 69 6.15 2.79 -10.90
N TYR A 70 6.32 2.63 -12.21
CA TYR A 70 7.47 3.19 -12.93
C TYR A 70 7.01 4.09 -14.07
N ALA A 71 7.73 5.20 -14.27
CA ALA A 71 7.74 5.95 -15.51
C ALA A 71 9.19 6.01 -16.00
N ASP A 72 9.45 5.34 -17.13
CA ASP A 72 10.81 5.03 -17.59
C ASP A 72 11.62 4.34 -16.48
N ASP A 73 12.75 4.93 -16.09
CA ASP A 73 13.63 4.43 -15.04
C ASP A 73 13.29 4.98 -13.64
N PHE A 74 12.35 5.92 -13.53
CA PHE A 74 11.99 6.53 -12.26
C PHE A 74 10.94 5.69 -11.53
N LEU A 75 11.19 5.47 -10.24
CA LEU A 75 10.23 4.86 -9.35
C LEU A 75 9.26 5.95 -8.84
N LEU A 76 7.98 5.73 -9.10
CA LEU A 76 6.90 6.61 -8.68
C LEU A 76 6.21 6.02 -7.45
N LEU A 77 6.17 6.81 -6.39
CA LEU A 77 5.46 6.48 -5.15
C LEU A 77 4.31 7.46 -4.98
N ARG A 78 3.09 6.95 -4.96
CA ARG A 78 1.88 7.74 -4.69
C ARG A 78 1.29 7.25 -3.38
N VAL A 79 1.18 8.15 -2.42
CA VAL A 79 0.81 7.85 -1.03
C VAL A 79 -0.53 8.48 -0.73
N LEU A 80 -1.49 7.68 -0.29
CA LEU A 80 -2.79 8.14 0.20
C LEU A 80 -2.89 7.85 1.68
N ARG A 81 -2.99 8.87 2.52
CA ARG A 81 -3.25 8.73 3.95
C ARG A 81 -4.73 8.93 4.22
N MET A 82 -5.36 7.91 4.76
CA MET A 82 -6.79 7.90 5.05
C MET A 82 -6.97 8.29 6.51
N ARG A 83 -7.65 9.42 6.74
CA ARG A 83 -8.02 9.87 8.08
C ARG A 83 -9.52 9.68 8.29
N PRO A 84 -9.96 9.23 9.47
CA PRO A 84 -11.38 9.26 9.81
C PRO A 84 -11.94 10.66 9.60
N GLY A 85 -13.17 10.77 9.09
CA GLY A 85 -13.90 12.03 9.04
C GLY A 85 -14.09 12.61 10.45
N ASN A 86 -14.32 13.93 10.55
CA ASN A 86 -14.51 14.60 11.84
C ASN A 86 -15.80 14.14 12.55
N VAL A 87 -16.78 13.65 11.78
CA VAL A 87 -18.04 13.06 12.26
C VAL A 87 -18.18 11.66 11.65
N SER A 88 -18.89 10.74 12.31
CA SER A 88 -19.09 9.36 11.85
C SER A 88 -19.77 9.23 10.47
N THR A 89 -20.38 10.31 9.97
CA THR A 89 -21.05 10.40 8.67
C THR A 89 -20.19 11.04 7.58
N ASP A 90 -19.07 11.67 7.93
CA ASP A 90 -18.21 12.34 6.97
C ASP A 90 -17.40 11.31 6.19
N LEU A 91 -17.19 11.57 4.90
CA LEU A 91 -16.26 10.79 4.09
C LEU A 91 -14.86 10.86 4.71
N PRO A 92 -14.06 9.77 4.62
CA PRO A 92 -12.66 9.81 5.06
C PRO A 92 -11.90 10.93 4.34
N LEU A 93 -11.14 11.72 5.10
CA LEU A 93 -10.25 12.70 4.50
C LEU A 93 -9.04 11.95 3.94
N ILE A 94 -8.79 12.11 2.64
CA ILE A 94 -7.60 11.54 1.98
C ILE A 94 -6.60 12.65 1.73
N ASP A 95 -5.43 12.51 2.34
CA ASP A 95 -4.25 13.33 2.06
C ASP A 95 -3.35 12.59 1.05
N GLU A 96 -2.95 13.26 -0.01
CA GLU A 96 -2.19 12.68 -1.11
C GLU A 96 -0.78 13.28 -1.17
N ASP A 97 0.23 12.41 -1.12
CA ASP A 97 1.63 12.75 -1.40
C ASP A 97 2.14 11.98 -2.62
N ARG A 98 3.12 12.56 -3.29
CA ARG A 98 3.77 11.99 -4.49
C ARG A 98 5.27 12.15 -4.40
N HIS A 99 6.00 11.07 -4.64
CA HIS A 99 7.45 11.05 -4.61
C HIS A 99 8.01 10.39 -5.86
N VAL A 100 9.03 11.01 -6.44
CA VAL A 100 9.80 10.47 -7.55
C VAL A 100 11.16 10.08 -7.01
N VAL A 101 11.51 8.81 -7.18
CA VAL A 101 12.81 8.27 -6.80
C VAL A 101 13.62 8.05 -8.08
N ALA A 102 14.75 8.74 -8.19
CA ALA A 102 15.67 8.59 -9.30
C ALA A 102 16.48 7.28 -9.20
N PRO A 103 16.92 6.73 -10.34
CA PRO A 103 17.98 5.73 -10.36
C PRO A 103 19.22 6.22 -9.62
N PHE A 104 19.96 5.29 -9.03
CA PHE A 104 21.23 5.59 -8.38
C PHE A 104 22.19 6.34 -9.33
N GLY A 105 22.82 7.41 -8.83
CA GLY A 105 23.71 8.26 -9.63
C GLY A 105 23.01 9.22 -10.60
N SER A 106 21.68 9.26 -10.60
CA SER A 106 20.89 10.22 -11.36
C SER A 106 20.19 11.22 -10.43
N THR A 107 19.94 12.42 -10.93
CA THR A 107 19.13 13.44 -10.25
C THR A 107 17.86 13.69 -11.03
N VAL A 108 16.72 13.82 -10.35
CA VAL A 108 15.50 14.35 -10.97
C VAL A 108 15.59 15.88 -10.94
N ASP A 109 15.62 16.54 -12.09
CA ASP A 109 15.37 17.98 -12.12
C ASP A 109 13.86 18.27 -11.95
N ALA A 110 13.54 19.48 -11.51
CA ALA A 110 12.16 19.86 -11.21
C ALA A 110 11.25 19.86 -12.45
N GLU A 111 11.78 20.15 -13.64
CA GLU A 111 11.00 20.17 -14.89
C GLU A 111 10.57 18.75 -15.31
N ARG A 112 11.48 17.79 -15.19
CA ARG A 112 11.21 16.37 -15.44
C ARG A 112 10.27 15.79 -14.39
N ALA A 113 10.43 16.14 -13.12
CA ALA A 113 9.49 15.73 -12.07
C ALA A 113 8.05 16.21 -12.35
N ASN A 114 7.89 17.46 -12.79
CA ASN A 114 6.60 18.08 -13.04
C ASN A 114 5.91 17.61 -14.33
N SER A 115 6.65 17.02 -15.27
CA SER A 115 6.12 16.50 -16.53
C SER A 115 5.74 15.02 -16.47
N ILE A 116 6.04 14.32 -15.36
CA ILE A 116 5.66 12.92 -15.17
C ILE A 116 4.14 12.79 -15.12
N SER A 117 3.59 11.96 -16.00
CA SER A 117 2.22 11.50 -15.91
C SER A 117 2.10 10.49 -14.77
N TRP A 118 1.37 10.86 -13.72
CA TRP A 118 1.21 10.00 -12.56
C TRP A 118 0.23 8.86 -12.84
N PRO A 119 0.58 7.61 -12.50
CA PRO A 119 -0.33 6.49 -12.64
C PRO A 119 -1.56 6.69 -11.75
N GLY A 120 -2.70 6.18 -12.22
CA GLY A 120 -3.89 6.02 -11.38
C GLY A 120 -3.66 5.01 -10.26
N MET A 121 -4.72 4.73 -9.50
CA MET A 121 -4.66 3.82 -8.35
C MET A 121 -4.86 2.34 -8.75
N GLU A 122 -5.03 2.06 -10.04
CA GLU A 122 -5.13 0.72 -10.60
C GLU A 122 -3.81 -0.05 -10.43
N ALA A 123 -3.91 -1.26 -9.89
CA ALA A 123 -2.77 -2.08 -9.53
C ALA A 123 -3.00 -3.54 -9.95
N THR A 124 -1.95 -4.15 -10.51
CA THR A 124 -1.89 -5.57 -10.84
C THR A 124 -1.82 -6.42 -9.58
N PHE A 125 -1.05 -5.95 -8.59
CA PHE A 125 -0.90 -6.60 -7.28
C PHE A 125 -1.34 -5.64 -6.19
N THR A 126 -2.21 -6.12 -5.30
CA THR A 126 -2.62 -5.37 -4.11
C THR A 126 -2.20 -6.15 -2.88
N CYS A 127 -1.22 -5.64 -2.15
CA CYS A 127 -0.65 -6.22 -0.95
C CYS A 127 -1.31 -5.60 0.29
N HIS A 128 -2.23 -6.32 0.91
CA HIS A 128 -2.82 -5.93 2.20
C HIS A 128 -1.86 -6.30 3.32
N VAL A 129 -1.41 -5.30 4.06
CA VAL A 129 -0.48 -5.42 5.19
C VAL A 129 -1.23 -5.05 6.45
N VAL A 130 -1.48 -6.01 7.32
CA VAL A 130 -2.21 -5.81 8.57
C VAL A 130 -1.23 -5.85 9.73
N LEU A 131 -1.12 -4.73 10.43
CA LEU A 131 -0.39 -4.63 11.69
C LEU A 131 -1.32 -5.07 12.83
N VAL A 132 -1.05 -6.23 13.41
CA VAL A 132 -1.88 -6.82 14.46
C VAL A 132 -1.24 -6.51 15.80
N HIS A 133 -1.89 -5.65 16.58
CA HIS A 133 -1.51 -5.32 17.94
C HIS A 133 -2.19 -6.29 18.90
N SER A 134 -1.38 -7.05 19.64
CA SER A 134 -1.80 -7.79 20.82
C SER A 134 -1.28 -7.09 22.09
N PRO A 135 -1.77 -7.43 23.29
CA PRO A 135 -1.31 -6.80 24.53
C PRO A 135 0.20 -6.91 24.77
N THR A 136 0.86 -7.92 24.19
CA THR A 136 2.27 -8.26 24.46
C THR A 136 3.17 -8.22 23.24
N ASP A 137 2.61 -8.18 22.03
CA ASP A 137 3.38 -8.32 20.79
C ASP A 137 2.69 -7.61 19.60
N ILE A 138 3.47 -7.31 18.56
CA ILE A 138 2.99 -6.81 17.28
C ILE A 138 3.37 -7.80 16.19
N THR A 139 2.37 -8.34 15.49
CA THR A 139 2.60 -9.23 14.34
C THR A 139 2.14 -8.57 13.05
N VAL A 140 2.65 -9.07 11.92
CA VAL A 140 2.27 -8.57 10.59
C VAL A 140 1.67 -9.72 9.80
N PHE A 141 0.41 -9.56 9.42
CA PHE A 141 -0.30 -10.45 8.51
C PHE A 141 -0.33 -9.84 7.11
N ASN A 142 -0.14 -10.66 6.08
CA ASN A 142 -0.12 -10.19 4.69
C ASN A 142 -1.06 -11.01 3.82
N ARG A 143 -1.82 -10.32 2.95
CA ARG A 143 -2.66 -10.94 1.92
C ARG A 143 -2.45 -10.23 0.60
N ILE A 144 -2.17 -10.99 -0.45
CA ILE A 144 -1.92 -10.46 -1.79
C ILE A 144 -3.14 -10.79 -2.65
N ASP A 145 -3.72 -9.77 -3.27
CA ASP A 145 -4.71 -9.87 -4.35
C ASP A 145 -4.02 -9.63 -5.70
N TYR A 146 -4.41 -10.39 -6.72
CA TYR A 146 -3.88 -10.27 -8.08
C TYR A 146 -5.03 -10.01 -9.05
N SER A 147 -4.86 -9.00 -9.90
CA SER A 147 -5.83 -8.63 -10.92
C SER A 147 -5.13 -8.33 -12.24
N GLU A 148 -5.35 -9.19 -13.23
CA GLU A 148 -4.83 -8.98 -14.59
C GLU A 148 -5.41 -7.70 -15.23
N SER A 149 -6.67 -7.36 -14.92
CA SER A 149 -7.31 -6.13 -15.39
C SER A 149 -6.85 -4.87 -14.63
N ARG A 150 -5.91 -5.00 -13.69
CA ARG A 150 -5.44 -3.95 -12.78
C ARG A 150 -6.53 -3.33 -11.90
N THR A 151 -7.68 -3.99 -11.80
CA THR A 151 -8.80 -3.55 -10.97
C THR A 151 -8.86 -4.46 -9.74
N PRO A 152 -8.39 -4.02 -8.57
CA PRO A 152 -8.43 -4.86 -7.37
C PRO A 152 -9.88 -5.19 -7.00
N LYS A 153 -10.12 -6.41 -6.53
CA LYS A 153 -11.45 -6.80 -6.01
C LYS A 153 -11.64 -6.35 -4.57
N SER A 154 -10.55 -6.18 -3.84
CA SER A 154 -10.51 -5.86 -2.41
C SER A 154 -10.80 -4.40 -2.09
N ILE A 155 -10.33 -3.48 -2.95
CA ILE A 155 -10.44 -2.04 -2.75
C ILE A 155 -10.58 -1.35 -4.11
N SER A 156 -11.50 -0.39 -4.20
CA SER A 156 -11.69 0.45 -5.37
C SER A 156 -11.43 1.90 -5.02
N PHE A 157 -10.82 2.64 -5.94
CA PHE A 157 -10.59 4.07 -5.83
C PHE A 157 -11.42 4.80 -6.89
N SER A 158 -12.05 5.91 -6.51
CA SER A 158 -12.70 6.81 -7.46
C SER A 158 -12.10 8.21 -7.33
N LEU A 159 -12.13 8.95 -8.43
CA LEU A 159 -11.72 10.36 -8.49
C LEU A 159 -12.93 11.17 -8.93
N GLU A 160 -13.47 11.98 -8.03
CA GLU A 160 -14.59 12.88 -8.28
C GLU A 160 -14.18 14.29 -7.85
N ASP A 161 -14.33 15.29 -8.73
CA ASP A 161 -14.04 16.70 -8.43
C ASP A 161 -12.66 16.96 -7.79
N ARG A 162 -11.62 16.21 -8.22
CA ARG A 162 -10.24 16.21 -7.68
C ARG A 162 -10.09 15.63 -6.27
N HIS A 163 -11.16 15.08 -5.70
CA HIS A 163 -11.12 14.31 -4.47
C HIS A 163 -11.03 12.83 -4.78
N ILE A 164 -10.06 12.16 -4.16
CA ILE A 164 -9.96 10.71 -4.21
C ILE A 164 -10.86 10.17 -3.12
N SER A 165 -11.66 9.16 -3.45
CA SER A 165 -12.39 8.36 -2.48
C SER A 165 -12.00 6.89 -2.63
N PHE A 166 -12.29 6.09 -1.61
CA PHE A 166 -12.08 4.65 -1.67
C PHE A 166 -13.27 3.90 -1.08
N ALA A 167 -13.48 2.69 -1.60
CA ALA A 167 -14.41 1.73 -1.03
C ALA A 167 -13.72 0.38 -0.87
N VAL A 168 -13.85 -0.20 0.31
CA VAL A 168 -13.38 -1.55 0.60
C VAL A 168 -14.51 -2.52 0.31
N ASN A 169 -14.21 -3.61 -0.38
CA ASN A 169 -15.16 -4.69 -0.54
C ASN A 169 -15.42 -5.35 0.83
N ARG A 170 -16.67 -5.31 1.28
CA ARG A 170 -17.06 -5.81 2.61
C ARG A 170 -16.75 -7.30 2.80
N GLN A 171 -17.04 -8.13 1.79
CA GLN A 171 -16.72 -9.55 1.84
C GLN A 171 -15.22 -9.77 2.02
N PHE A 172 -14.38 -9.03 1.29
CA PHE A 172 -12.94 -9.10 1.45
C PHE A 172 -12.48 -8.69 2.86
N ALA A 173 -13.05 -7.62 3.42
CA ALA A 173 -12.72 -7.16 4.77
C ALA A 173 -13.08 -8.20 5.85
N ASP A 174 -14.23 -8.86 5.69
CA ASP A 174 -14.67 -9.94 6.57
C ASP A 174 -13.73 -11.15 6.49
N GLU A 175 -13.36 -11.57 5.28
CA GLU A 175 -12.40 -12.66 5.06
C GLU A 175 -10.99 -12.31 5.58
N LEU A 176 -10.56 -11.05 5.43
CA LEU A 176 -9.30 -10.56 5.96
C LEU A 176 -9.30 -10.61 7.49
N THR A 177 -10.39 -10.17 8.12
CA THR A 177 -10.57 -10.23 9.58
C THR A 177 -10.51 -11.67 10.08
N GLN A 178 -11.20 -12.60 9.41
CA GLN A 178 -11.16 -14.03 9.76
C GLN A 178 -9.76 -14.62 9.61
N SER A 179 -9.03 -14.26 8.54
CA SER A 179 -7.68 -14.75 8.31
C SER A 179 -6.70 -14.26 9.39
N VAL A 180 -6.85 -13.01 9.83
CA VAL A 180 -6.06 -12.44 10.93
C VAL A 180 -6.38 -13.12 12.26
N ARG A 181 -7.65 -13.51 12.50
CA ARG A 181 -8.04 -14.27 13.72
C ARG A 181 -7.44 -15.67 13.77
N ALA A 182 -7.22 -16.30 12.62
CA ALA A 182 -6.79 -17.69 12.51
C ALA A 182 -5.26 -17.88 12.52
N GLY A 183 -4.49 -16.82 12.27
CA GLY A 183 -3.02 -16.83 12.20
C GLY A 183 -2.37 -16.30 13.46
#